data_AF-A0A0F9QX29-F1
#
_entry.id   AF-A0A0F9QX29-F1
#
_cell.length_a   1.000
_cell.length_b   1.000
_cell.length_c   1.000
_cell.angle_alpha   90.00
_cell.angle_beta   90.00
_cell.angle_gamma   90.00
#
_symmetry.space_group_name_H-M   'P 1'
#
loop_
_entity.id
_entity.type
_entity.pdbx_description
1 polymer ?
#
loop_
_entity_poly.entity_id
_entity_poly.type
_entity_poly.pdbx_seq_one_letter_code
_entity_poly.pdbx_strand_id
1 'polypeptide(L)'
;MKSSNTLGTKCKKPDPKQVDQVLKWIVMGATDHDVLEAIQQAWPDAKAKPLVVAAIERLRKAGSFDQQIVFGWCFEATRDLYRRMVEIGDFPGALRAIKQLTDLAKQQPEAPGDAKPE
;
A
#
# COMPACT_ATOMS: atom_id res chain seq x y z
N MET A 1 -37.10 -30.05 28.10
CA MET A 1 -36.95 -28.59 27.85
C MET A 1 -35.67 -28.39 27.05
N LYS A 2 -35.81 -27.80 25.86
CA LYS A 2 -34.74 -27.60 24.88
C LYS A 2 -33.93 -26.36 25.26
N SER A 3 -32.60 -26.46 25.29
CA SER A 3 -31.71 -25.32 25.12
C SER A 3 -30.47 -25.79 24.37
N SER A 4 -30.60 -25.85 23.05
CA SER A 4 -29.49 -25.91 22.10
C SER A 4 -29.13 -24.47 21.74
N ASN A 5 -28.02 -23.95 22.26
CA ASN A 5 -27.46 -22.69 21.79
C ASN A 5 -26.07 -22.95 21.18
N THR A 6 -26.08 -23.35 19.90
CA THR A 6 -24.89 -23.56 19.09
C THR A 6 -25.13 -23.00 17.70
N LEU A 7 -24.86 -21.70 17.49
CA LEU A 7 -24.54 -21.18 16.17
C LEU A 7 -23.40 -20.17 16.28
N GLY A 8 -22.20 -20.74 16.37
CA GLY A 8 -20.97 -20.04 16.02
C GLY A 8 -21.11 -19.51 14.61
N THR A 9 -21.22 -18.18 14.49
CA THR A 9 -21.19 -17.51 13.21
C THR A 9 -19.76 -17.59 12.70
N LYS A 10 -19.44 -18.67 11.99
CA LYS A 10 -18.23 -18.74 11.17
C LYS A 10 -18.31 -17.56 10.22
N CYS A 11 -17.56 -16.49 10.48
CA CYS A 11 -17.30 -15.43 9.51
C CYS A 11 -16.68 -16.10 8.29
N LYS A 12 -17.52 -16.45 7.30
CA LYS A 12 -17.10 -16.94 6.00
C LYS A 12 -16.12 -15.88 5.48
N LYS A 13 -14.85 -16.27 5.28
CA LYS A 13 -13.86 -15.35 4.70
C LYS A 13 -14.46 -14.83 3.39
N PRO A 14 -14.46 -13.50 3.15
CA PRO A 14 -14.99 -12.95 1.90
C PRO A 14 -14.26 -13.58 0.71
N ASP A 15 -14.98 -13.87 -0.37
CA ASP A 15 -14.39 -14.47 -1.57
C ASP A 15 -13.32 -13.52 -2.14
N PRO A 16 -12.07 -13.99 -2.32
CA PRO A 16 -10.99 -13.17 -2.89
C PRO A 16 -11.37 -12.47 -4.20
N LYS A 17 -12.17 -13.11 -5.07
CA LYS A 17 -12.58 -12.51 -6.36
C LYS A 17 -13.52 -11.32 -6.17
N GLN A 18 -14.43 -11.41 -5.20
CA GLN A 18 -15.33 -10.31 -4.86
C GLN A 18 -14.56 -9.15 -4.23
N VAL A 19 -13.58 -9.47 -3.37
CA VAL A 19 -12.69 -8.46 -2.77
C VAL A 19 -11.87 -7.73 -3.85
N ASP A 20 -11.33 -8.44 -4.82
CA ASP A 20 -10.56 -7.86 -5.94
C ASP A 20 -11.42 -6.91 -6.80
N GLN A 21 -12.67 -7.29 -7.05
CA GLN A 21 -13.60 -6.48 -7.82
C GLN A 21 -14.02 -5.21 -7.05
N VAL A 22 -14.28 -5.33 -5.74
CA VAL A 22 -14.57 -4.17 -4.88
C VAL A 22 -13.36 -3.25 -4.79
N LEU A 23 -12.16 -3.81 -4.64
CA LEU A 23 -10.91 -3.06 -4.68
C LEU A 23 -10.76 -2.28 -6.00
N LYS A 24 -11.08 -2.91 -7.12
CA LYS A 24 -11.06 -2.26 -8.43
C LYS A 24 -11.99 -1.05 -8.48
N TRP A 25 -13.22 -1.17 -7.98
CA TRP A 25 -14.16 -0.04 -7.93
C TRP A 25 -13.64 1.12 -7.07
N ILE A 26 -13.08 0.81 -5.90
CA ILE A 26 -12.47 1.82 -5.01
C ILE A 26 -11.33 2.56 -5.73
N VAL A 27 -10.43 1.83 -6.40
CA VAL A 27 -9.29 2.43 -7.13
C VAL A 27 -9.74 3.25 -8.34
N MET A 28 -10.87 2.91 -8.95
CA MET A 28 -11.48 3.69 -10.04
C MET A 28 -12.19 4.98 -9.56
N GLY A 29 -12.21 5.24 -8.24
CA GLY A 29 -12.83 6.44 -7.67
C GLY A 29 -14.34 6.33 -7.48
N ALA A 30 -14.90 5.12 -7.43
CA ALA A 30 -16.31 4.93 -7.10
C ALA A 30 -16.58 5.41 -5.65
N THR A 31 -17.72 6.06 -5.43
CA THR A 31 -18.11 6.50 -4.08
C THR A 31 -18.56 5.32 -3.22
N ASP A 32 -18.58 5.51 -1.90
CA ASP A 32 -19.07 4.48 -0.97
C ASP A 32 -20.48 3.99 -1.34
N HIS A 33 -21.36 4.90 -1.80
CA HIS A 33 -22.71 4.56 -2.24
C HIS A 33 -22.67 3.67 -3.48
N ASP A 34 -21.91 4.05 -4.51
CA ASP A 34 -21.80 3.30 -5.77
C ASP A 34 -21.24 1.90 -5.54
N VAL A 35 -20.26 1.78 -4.65
CA VAL A 35 -19.65 0.48 -4.30
C VAL A 35 -20.67 -0.42 -3.59
N LEU A 36 -21.43 0.12 -2.64
CA LEU A 36 -22.46 -0.66 -1.93
C LEU A 36 -23.58 -1.11 -2.87
N GLU A 37 -24.04 -0.23 -3.75
CA GLU A 37 -25.05 -0.54 -4.74
C GLU A 37 -24.53 -1.60 -5.74
N ALA A 38 -23.31 -1.43 -6.26
CA ALA A 38 -22.70 -2.38 -7.17
C ALA A 38 -22.51 -3.77 -6.53
N ILE A 39 -22.17 -3.84 -5.24
CA ILE A 39 -22.10 -5.11 -4.50
C ILE A 39 -23.48 -5.75 -4.42
N GLN A 40 -24.53 -4.99 -4.10
CA GLN A 40 -25.88 -5.52 -3.95
C GLN A 40 -26.46 -6.00 -5.28
N GLN A 41 -26.15 -5.31 -6.38
CA GLN A 41 -26.55 -5.72 -7.73
C GLN A 41 -25.79 -6.96 -8.21
N ALA A 42 -24.46 -7.02 -8.00
CA ALA A 42 -23.63 -8.14 -8.45
C ALA A 42 -23.81 -9.40 -7.58
N TRP A 43 -24.03 -9.23 -6.27
CA TRP A 43 -24.13 -10.32 -5.31
C TRP A 43 -25.21 -10.03 -4.24
N PRO A 44 -26.50 -10.27 -4.54
CA PRO A 44 -27.60 -9.99 -3.63
C PRO A 44 -27.50 -10.68 -2.25
N ASP A 45 -26.88 -11.86 -2.20
CA ASP A 45 -26.72 -12.65 -0.97
C ASP A 45 -25.44 -12.31 -0.19
N ALA A 46 -24.56 -11.45 -0.73
CA ALA A 46 -23.30 -11.11 -0.10
C ALA A 46 -23.46 -10.02 0.96
N LYS A 47 -22.69 -10.13 2.04
CA LYS A 47 -22.57 -9.07 3.05
C LYS A 47 -21.59 -8.02 2.54
N ALA A 48 -22.08 -6.84 2.17
CA ALA A 48 -21.27 -5.77 1.59
C ALA A 48 -20.15 -5.26 2.53
N LYS A 49 -20.45 -5.06 3.82
CA LYS A 49 -19.48 -4.53 4.80
C LYS A 49 -18.18 -5.37 4.88
N PRO A 50 -18.22 -6.70 5.09
CA PRO A 50 -17.01 -7.54 5.07
C PRO A 50 -16.17 -7.45 3.79
N LEU A 51 -16.80 -7.27 2.62
CA LEU A 51 -16.09 -7.16 1.33
C LEU A 51 -15.32 -5.84 1.23
N VAL A 52 -15.98 -4.73 1.59
CA VAL A 52 -15.36 -3.40 1.61
C VAL A 52 -14.20 -3.36 2.60
N VAL A 53 -14.40 -3.89 3.82
CA VAL A 53 -13.33 -3.96 4.83
C VAL A 53 -12.13 -4.77 4.34
N ALA A 54 -12.37 -5.91 3.68
CA ALA A 54 -11.29 -6.73 3.13
C ALA A 54 -10.52 -6.02 2.00
N ALA A 55 -11.22 -5.24 1.15
CA ALA A 55 -10.58 -4.44 0.11
C ALA A 55 -9.73 -3.30 0.69
N ILE A 56 -10.24 -2.59 1.69
CA ILE A 56 -9.51 -1.53 2.40
C ILE A 56 -8.28 -2.10 3.12
N GLU A 57 -8.40 -3.24 3.82
CA GLU A 57 -7.25 -3.88 4.45
C GLU A 57 -6.18 -4.29 3.44
N ARG A 58 -6.57 -4.65 2.22
CA ARG A 58 -5.62 -4.94 1.15
C ARG A 58 -4.89 -3.67 0.69
N LEU A 59 -5.58 -2.54 0.56
CA LEU A 59 -4.94 -1.24 0.29
C LEU A 59 -3.98 -0.86 1.42
N ARG A 60 -4.40 -1.03 2.68
CA ARG A 60 -3.57 -0.75 3.85
C ARG A 60 -2.28 -1.58 3.84
N LYS A 61 -2.38 -2.87 3.52
CA LYS A 61 -1.21 -3.76 3.37
C LYS A 61 -0.34 -3.39 2.17
N ALA A 62 -0.93 -2.97 1.05
CA ALA A 62 -0.16 -2.48 -0.10
C ALA A 62 0.61 -1.21 0.25
N GLY A 63 0.06 -0.37 1.13
CA GLY A 63 0.73 0.80 1.69
C GLY A 63 1.71 0.51 2.84
N SER A 64 1.71 -0.70 3.41
CA SER A 64 2.67 -1.09 4.45
C SER A 64 3.94 -1.62 3.79
N PHE A 65 4.81 -0.72 3.38
CA PHE A 65 6.16 -1.04 2.93
C PHE A 65 7.17 -0.79 4.05
N ASP A 66 8.26 -1.53 4.02
CA ASP A 66 9.42 -1.20 4.84
C ASP A 66 10.04 0.09 4.30
N GLN A 67 10.05 1.12 5.14
CA GLN A 67 10.56 2.44 4.80
C GLN A 67 12.04 2.37 4.35
N GLN A 68 12.84 1.46 4.92
CA GLN A 68 14.24 1.29 4.53
C GLN A 68 14.38 0.74 3.11
N ILE A 69 13.52 -0.21 2.71
CA ILE A 69 13.53 -0.78 1.36
C ILE A 69 13.17 0.29 0.32
N VAL A 70 12.15 1.10 0.60
CA VAL A 70 11.74 2.20 -0.29
C VAL A 70 12.84 3.25 -0.41
N PHE A 71 13.49 3.61 0.71
CA PHE A 71 14.62 4.52 0.66
C PHE A 71 15.82 3.97 -0.13
N GLY A 72 16.18 2.70 0.05
CA GLY A 72 17.23 2.06 -0.73
C GLY A 72 16.93 2.08 -2.23
N TRP A 73 15.69 1.79 -2.61
CA TRP A 73 15.26 1.88 -4.01
C TRP A 73 15.32 3.31 -4.56
N CYS A 74 14.82 4.30 -3.81
CA CYS A 74 14.90 5.72 -4.20
C CYS A 74 16.35 6.18 -4.36
N PHE A 75 17.26 5.69 -3.51
CA PHE A 75 18.68 6.00 -3.57
C PHE A 75 19.32 5.50 -4.88
N GLU A 76 19.08 4.24 -5.22
CA GLU A 76 19.59 3.64 -6.47
C GLU A 76 18.97 4.28 -7.71
N ALA A 77 17.67 4.56 -7.70
CA ALA A 77 16.98 5.24 -8.80
C ALA A 77 17.53 6.65 -9.04
N THR A 78 17.76 7.41 -7.96
CA THR A 78 18.33 8.77 -8.03
C THR A 78 19.77 8.74 -8.57
N ARG A 79 20.55 7.72 -8.19
CA ARG A 79 21.91 7.51 -8.70
C ARG A 79 21.94 7.18 -10.19
N ASP A 80 21.05 6.32 -10.67
CA ASP A 80 20.95 6.03 -12.11
C ASP A 80 20.49 7.27 -12.89
N LEU A 81 19.55 8.04 -12.36
CA LEU A 81 19.11 9.30 -12.96
C LEU A 81 20.25 10.30 -13.07
N TYR A 82 21.05 10.47 -12.01
CA TYR A 82 22.26 11.29 -12.02
C TYR A 82 23.22 10.86 -13.15
N ARG A 83 23.53 9.56 -13.25
CA ARG A 83 24.42 9.03 -14.29
C ARG A 83 23.94 9.41 -15.69
N ARG A 84 22.65 9.20 -15.98
CA ARG A 84 22.05 9.53 -17.29
C ARG A 84 22.08 11.02 -17.58
N MET A 85 21.83 11.87 -16.58
CA MET A 85 21.89 13.33 -16.74
C MET A 85 23.31 13.82 -17.03
N VAL A 86 24.32 13.22 -16.40
CA VAL A 86 25.73 13.50 -16.71
C VAL A 86 26.10 13.07 -18.13
N GLU A 87 25.63 11.90 -18.58
CA GLU A 87 25.88 11.39 -19.93
C GLU A 87 25.35 12.32 -21.04
N ILE A 88 24.20 12.95 -20.83
CA ILE A 88 23.61 13.91 -21.78
C ILE A 88 24.08 15.36 -21.57
N GLY A 89 24.94 15.62 -20.57
CA GLY A 89 25.44 16.96 -20.25
C GLY A 89 24.46 17.87 -19.49
N ASP A 90 23.37 17.33 -18.93
CA ASP A 90 22.45 18.08 -18.07
C ASP A 90 23.00 18.19 -16.64
N PHE A 91 24.01 19.06 -16.48
CA PHE A 91 24.62 19.34 -15.18
C PHE A 91 23.67 20.02 -14.17
N PRO A 92 22.78 20.95 -14.56
CA PRO A 92 21.77 21.48 -13.65
C PRO A 92 20.85 20.38 -13.09
N GLY A 93 20.41 19.43 -13.92
CA GLY A 93 19.67 18.24 -13.48
C GLY A 93 20.50 17.37 -12.53
N ALA A 94 21.75 17.09 -12.88
CA ALA A 94 22.68 16.31 -12.07
C ALA A 94 22.88 16.87 -10.65
N LEU A 95 23.06 18.19 -10.50
CA LEU A 95 23.19 18.84 -9.20
C LEU A 95 21.90 18.72 -8.35
N ARG A 96 20.72 18.74 -8.98
CA ARG A 96 19.45 18.50 -8.27
C ARG A 96 19.34 17.07 -7.77
N ALA A 97 19.75 16.07 -8.56
CA ALA A 97 19.77 14.68 -8.11
C ALA A 97 20.74 14.48 -6.93
N ILE A 98 21.92 15.11 -6.95
CA ILE A 98 22.86 15.06 -5.81
C ILE A 98 22.22 15.65 -4.54
N LYS A 99 21.50 16.77 -4.68
CA LYS A 99 20.76 17.36 -3.55
C LYS A 99 19.70 16.39 -3.00
N GLN A 100 18.91 15.79 -3.89
CA GLN A 100 17.89 14.80 -3.51
C GLN A 100 18.52 13.58 -2.81
N LEU A 101 19.67 13.11 -3.28
CA LEU A 101 20.40 12.00 -2.66
C LEU A 101 20.86 12.35 -1.24
N THR A 102 21.34 13.58 -1.04
CA THR A 102 21.75 14.10 0.27
C THR A 102 20.56 14.19 1.23
N ASP A 103 19.41 14.65 0.75
CA ASP A 103 18.20 14.76 1.56
C ASP A 103 17.62 13.38 1.91
N LEU A 104 17.69 12.41 1.00
CA LEU A 104 17.36 11.01 1.29
C LEU A 104 18.30 10.38 2.34
N ALA A 105 19.59 10.68 2.26
CA ALA A 105 20.58 10.18 3.23
C ALA A 105 20.30 10.68 4.65
N LYS A 106 19.79 11.91 4.82
CA LYS A 106 19.40 12.47 6.13
C LYS A 106 18.16 11.80 6.74
N GLN A 107 17.34 11.14 5.92
CA GLN A 107 16.10 10.48 6.36
C GLN A 107 16.32 9.01 6.74
N GLN A 108 17.53 8.48 6.54
CA GLN A 108 17.88 7.15 7.01
C GLN A 108 17.88 7.15 8.54
N PRO A 109 17.05 6.32 9.21
CA PRO A 109 17.21 6.10 10.64
C PRO A 109 18.57 5.45 10.86
N GLU A 110 19.33 5.96 11.85
CA GLU A 110 20.61 5.41 12.27
C GLU A 110 20.49 3.89 12.41
N ALA A 111 21.42 3.14 11.81
CA ALA A 111 21.39 1.70 11.87
C ALA A 111 21.43 1.23 13.35
N PRO A 112 20.72 0.15 13.73
CA PRO A 112 20.70 -0.36 15.11
C PRO A 112 22.04 -0.96 15.61
N GLY A 113 23.18 -0.55 15.05
CA GLY A 113 24.53 -0.96 15.44
C GLY A 113 25.47 0.17 15.87
N ASP A 114 25.09 1.44 15.68
CA ASP A 114 25.97 2.61 15.94
C ASP A 114 25.61 3.35 17.24
N ALA A 115 25.07 2.63 18.23
CA ALA A 115 24.97 3.16 19.59
C ALA A 115 26.39 3.45 20.10
N LYS A 116 26.76 4.74 20.15
CA LYS A 116 28.01 5.23 20.73
C LYS A 116 28.29 4.50 22.05
N PRO A 117 29.49 3.93 22.24
CA PRO A 117 29.91 3.51 23.57
C PRO A 117 30.02 4.79 24.43
N GLU A 118 29.22 4.84 25.50
CA GLU A 118 29.39 5.80 26.61
C GLU A 118 30.72 5.59 27.32
#